data_AF-A0A1S2HWR0-F1
#
_entry.id   AF-A0A1S2HWR0-F1
#
_cell.length_a   1.000
_cell.length_b   1.000
_cell.length_c   1.000
_cell.angle_alpha   90.00
_cell.angle_beta   90.00
_cell.angle_gamma   90.00
#
_symmetry.space_group_name_H-M   'P 1'
#
loop_
_entity.id
_entity.type
_entity.pdbx_description
1 polymer ?
#
loop_
_entity_poly.entity_id
_entity_poly.type
_entity_poly.pdbx_seq_one_letter_code
_entity_poly.pdbx_strand_id
1 'polypeptide(L)'
;MSAARRLMTLRWTIVGVWAALLVTRVVVISTAPHADLSWFGFVELAAIALGVTVIVVAVIRAAALRRRQADDSLALAVRRIDPTVWLVPAAPTAELRDAVAEVRPEVTLSEHVTWAFGATEASMWELEGRRATRLLVVRWSRVVHIALEDVHGTRGRGACAVAIHYVRPDDAPAVATFLVRSAPGSRRFLGRGPRLDRLVADLARERIVA
;
A
#
# COMPACT_ATOMS: atom_id res chain seq x y z
N MET A 1 12.13 -12.81 -19.11
CA MET A 1 11.00 -13.76 -18.89
C MET A 1 9.80 -13.01 -18.35
N SER A 2 8.61 -13.14 -18.96
CA SER A 2 7.41 -12.37 -18.55
C SER A 2 6.87 -12.81 -17.18
N ALA A 3 6.21 -11.89 -16.47
CA ALA A 3 5.62 -12.15 -15.15
C ALA A 3 4.58 -13.29 -15.17
N ALA A 4 3.81 -13.39 -16.25
CA ALA A 4 2.87 -14.49 -16.47
C ALA A 4 3.58 -15.85 -16.54
N ARG A 5 4.74 -15.91 -17.21
CA ARG A 5 5.54 -17.12 -17.33
C ARG A 5 6.10 -17.54 -15.97
N ARG A 6 6.62 -16.60 -15.17
CA ARG A 6 7.09 -16.88 -13.78
C ARG A 6 5.98 -17.44 -12.88
N LEU A 7 4.77 -16.90 -12.98
CA LEU A 7 3.65 -17.31 -12.13
C LEU A 7 3.11 -18.69 -12.55
N MET A 8 3.10 -18.97 -13.85
CA MET A 8 2.79 -20.28 -14.41
C MET A 8 3.84 -21.32 -14.00
N THR A 9 5.14 -20.99 -14.10
CA THR A 9 6.22 -21.88 -13.64
C THR A 9 6.05 -22.20 -12.16
N LEU A 10 5.88 -21.20 -11.30
CA LEU A 10 5.70 -21.38 -9.86
C LEU A 10 4.50 -22.28 -9.52
N ARG A 11 3.36 -22.08 -10.19
CA ARG A 11 2.17 -22.93 -10.03
C ARG A 11 2.48 -24.39 -10.37
N TRP A 12 3.12 -24.64 -11.50
CA TRP A 12 3.46 -26.00 -11.93
C TRP A 12 4.55 -26.63 -11.05
N THR A 13 5.47 -25.85 -10.50
CA THR A 13 6.44 -26.38 -9.52
C THR A 13 5.74 -26.83 -8.24
N ILE A 14 4.79 -26.03 -7.72
CA ILE A 14 4.00 -26.39 -6.54
C ILE A 14 3.18 -27.65 -6.80
N VAL A 15 2.50 -27.73 -7.95
CA VAL A 15 1.72 -28.92 -8.35
C VAL A 15 2.62 -30.14 -8.50
N GLY A 16 3.80 -30.00 -9.10
CA GLY A 16 4.77 -31.08 -9.26
C GLY A 16 5.29 -31.61 -7.92
N VAL A 17 5.60 -30.72 -6.97
CA VAL A 17 6.03 -31.11 -5.61
C VAL A 17 4.90 -31.85 -4.88
N TRP A 18 3.67 -31.35 -4.96
CA TRP A 18 2.51 -32.03 -4.36
C TRP A 18 2.24 -33.39 -4.99
N ALA A 19 2.31 -33.49 -6.32
CA ALA A 19 2.11 -34.75 -7.04
C ALA A 19 3.20 -35.77 -6.67
N ALA A 20 4.46 -35.35 -6.57
CA ALA A 20 5.55 -36.23 -6.15
C ALA A 20 5.33 -36.74 -4.71
N LEU A 21 4.99 -35.87 -3.76
CA LEU A 21 4.71 -36.26 -2.38
C LEU A 21 3.53 -37.24 -2.29
N LEU A 22 2.48 -37.02 -3.08
CA LEU A 22 1.31 -37.91 -3.14
C LEU A 22 1.69 -39.29 -3.71
N VAL A 23 2.46 -39.33 -4.81
CA VAL A 23 2.91 -40.59 -5.42
C VAL A 23 3.80 -41.37 -4.47
N THR A 24 4.76 -40.71 -3.82
CA THR A 24 5.61 -41.35 -2.80
C THR A 24 4.78 -41.96 -1.68
N ARG A 25 3.73 -41.27 -1.21
CA ARG A 25 2.79 -41.79 -0.21
C ARG A 25 2.05 -43.05 -0.69
N VAL A 26 1.50 -43.03 -1.90
CA VAL A 26 0.79 -44.18 -2.47
C VAL A 26 1.71 -45.39 -2.59
N VAL A 27 2.94 -45.19 -3.06
CA VAL A 27 3.94 -46.26 -3.22
C VAL A 27 4.36 -46.86 -1.88
N VAL A 28 4.61 -46.04 -0.85
CA VAL A 28 5.05 -46.54 0.46
C VAL A 28 3.94 -47.33 1.17
N ILE A 29 2.70 -46.83 1.16
CA ILE A 29 1.54 -47.51 1.76
C ILE A 29 1.30 -48.87 1.10
N SER A 30 1.51 -48.95 -0.21
CA SER A 30 1.27 -50.19 -0.98
C SER A 30 2.40 -51.21 -0.88
N THR A 31 3.62 -50.81 -0.51
CA THR A 31 4.81 -51.69 -0.54
C THR A 31 5.33 -52.13 0.82
N ALA A 32 5.02 -51.43 1.93
CA ALA A 32 5.57 -51.77 3.25
C ALA A 32 4.56 -51.58 4.41
N PRO A 33 3.56 -52.48 4.54
CA PRO A 33 2.50 -52.35 5.56
C PRO A 33 2.95 -52.56 7.02
N HIS A 34 4.19 -53.03 7.26
CA HIS A 34 4.74 -53.33 8.59
C HIS A 34 5.90 -52.40 9.01
N ALA A 35 6.22 -51.37 8.23
CA ALA A 35 7.27 -50.42 8.57
C ALA A 35 6.82 -49.51 9.73
N ASP A 36 7.75 -49.12 10.61
CA ASP A 36 7.48 -48.16 11.69
C ASP A 36 7.16 -46.77 11.08
N LEU A 37 5.87 -46.50 10.92
CA LEU A 37 5.31 -45.34 10.21
C LEU A 37 5.53 -44.01 10.95
N SER A 38 6.07 -44.05 12.16
CA SER A 38 6.31 -42.87 13.00
C SER A 38 7.33 -41.91 12.39
N TRP A 39 8.45 -42.42 11.88
CA TRP A 39 9.47 -41.61 11.17
C TRP A 39 8.92 -41.04 9.86
N PHE A 40 8.12 -41.83 9.13
CA PHE A 40 7.50 -41.40 7.88
C PHE A 40 6.45 -40.30 8.12
N GLY A 41 5.66 -40.41 9.19
CA GLY A 41 4.71 -39.37 9.61
C GLY A 41 5.41 -38.04 9.93
N PHE A 42 6.60 -38.09 10.54
CA PHE A 42 7.39 -36.87 10.79
C PHE A 42 7.90 -36.22 9.49
N VAL A 43 8.41 -37.03 8.55
CA VAL A 43 8.85 -36.55 7.23
C VAL A 43 7.67 -35.98 6.43
N GLU A 44 6.51 -36.61 6.49
CA GLU A 44 5.28 -36.12 5.85
C GLU A 44 4.82 -34.80 6.45
N LEU A 45 4.78 -34.69 7.78
CA LEU A 45 4.45 -33.45 8.47
C LEU A 45 5.41 -32.32 8.08
N ALA A 46 6.72 -32.61 8.04
CA ALA A 46 7.74 -31.64 7.64
C ALA A 46 7.56 -31.19 6.18
N ALA A 47 7.25 -32.12 5.26
CA ALA A 47 7.00 -31.81 3.86
C ALA A 47 5.74 -30.96 3.65
N ILE A 48 4.65 -31.28 4.35
CA ILE A 48 3.41 -30.50 4.32
C ILE A 48 3.65 -29.11 4.90
N ALA A 49 4.31 -29.02 6.07
CA ALA A 49 4.64 -27.74 6.70
C ALA A 49 5.49 -26.85 5.79
N LEU A 50 6.47 -27.43 5.10
CA LEU A 50 7.29 -26.73 4.12
C LEU A 50 6.44 -26.24 2.93
N GLY A 51 5.61 -27.12 2.36
CA GLY A 51 4.72 -26.77 1.24
C GLY A 51 3.74 -25.64 1.58
N VAL A 52 3.11 -25.72 2.76
CA VAL A 52 2.22 -24.67 3.28
C VAL A 52 2.99 -23.37 3.48
N THR A 53 4.18 -23.41 4.07
CA THR A 53 5.02 -22.22 4.28
C THR A 53 5.37 -21.54 2.96
N VAL A 54 5.74 -22.31 1.93
CA VAL A 54 6.05 -21.78 0.59
C VAL A 54 4.82 -21.10 -0.02
N ILE A 55 3.64 -21.72 0.08
CA ILE A 55 2.38 -21.13 -0.41
C ILE A 55 2.06 -19.83 0.33
N VAL A 56 2.14 -19.82 1.66
CA VAL A 56 1.90 -18.63 2.48
C VAL A 56 2.85 -17.49 2.09
N VAL A 57 4.15 -17.78 1.95
CA VAL A 57 5.15 -16.78 1.51
C VAL A 57 4.84 -16.27 0.11
N ALA A 58 4.45 -17.14 -0.82
CA ALA A 58 4.09 -16.77 -2.18
C ALA A 58 2.84 -15.87 -2.22
N VAL A 59 1.80 -16.18 -1.44
CA VAL A 59 0.58 -15.38 -1.31
C VAL A 59 0.89 -14.01 -0.74
N ILE A 60 1.69 -13.93 0.32
CA ILE A 60 2.11 -12.66 0.94
C ILE A 60 2.88 -11.80 -0.07
N ARG A 61 3.84 -12.40 -0.80
CA ARG A 61 4.61 -11.70 -1.84
C ARG A 61 3.74 -11.22 -2.99
N ALA A 62 2.82 -12.06 -3.47
CA ALA A 62 1.90 -11.69 -4.54
C ALA A 62 0.98 -10.53 -4.13
N ALA A 63 0.47 -10.55 -2.90
CA ALA A 63 -0.31 -9.44 -2.36
C ALA A 63 0.51 -8.14 -2.25
N ALA A 64 1.77 -8.23 -1.81
CA ALA A 64 2.65 -7.07 -1.74
C ALA A 64 2.97 -6.47 -3.11
N LEU A 65 3.23 -7.32 -4.12
CA LEU A 65 3.48 -6.89 -5.50
C LEU A 65 2.25 -6.21 -6.12
N ARG A 66 1.05 -6.79 -5.93
CA ARG A 66 -0.20 -6.19 -6.41
C ARG A 66 -0.42 -4.79 -5.85
N ARG A 67 -0.14 -4.57 -4.56
CA ARG A 67 -0.23 -3.23 -3.94
C ARG A 67 0.74 -2.23 -4.58
N ARG A 68 1.98 -2.65 -4.84
CA ARG A 68 2.97 -1.78 -5.52
C ARG A 68 2.51 -1.41 -6.92
N GLN A 69 1.99 -2.39 -7.67
CA GLN A 69 1.49 -2.15 -9.02
C GLN A 69 0.31 -1.17 -9.04
N ALA A 70 -0.58 -1.22 -8.05
CA ALA A 70 -1.68 -0.27 -7.92
C ALA A 70 -1.13 1.17 -7.74
N ASP A 71 -0.24 1.36 -6.78
CA ASP A 71 0.38 2.68 -6.53
C ASP A 71 1.20 3.17 -7.74
N ASP A 72 1.94 2.30 -8.41
CA ASP A 72 2.70 2.64 -9.62
C ASP A 72 1.76 3.03 -10.78
N SER A 73 0.63 2.33 -10.94
CA SER A 73 -0.36 2.63 -11.97
C SER A 73 -1.08 3.96 -11.72
N LEU A 74 -1.37 4.27 -10.45
CA LEU A 74 -1.90 5.56 -10.05
C LEU A 74 -0.88 6.66 -10.32
N ALA A 75 0.37 6.44 -9.95
CA ALA A 75 1.45 7.39 -10.19
C ALA A 75 1.65 7.69 -11.68
N LEU A 76 1.59 6.67 -12.55
CA LEU A 76 1.66 6.85 -14.00
C LEU A 76 0.44 7.58 -14.55
N ALA A 77 -0.76 7.28 -14.04
CA ALA A 77 -1.98 7.97 -14.45
C ALA A 77 -1.94 9.46 -14.09
N VAL A 78 -1.51 9.79 -12.88
CA VAL A 78 -1.37 11.18 -12.42
C VAL A 78 -0.28 11.91 -13.21
N ARG A 79 0.90 11.31 -13.41
CA ARG A 79 1.99 11.91 -14.21
C ARG A 79 1.65 12.13 -15.68
N ARG A 80 0.68 11.38 -16.23
CA ARG A 80 0.17 11.62 -17.58
C ARG A 80 -0.67 12.90 -17.66
N ILE A 81 -1.35 13.25 -16.56
CA ILE A 81 -2.17 14.47 -16.46
C ILE A 81 -1.28 15.67 -16.16
N ASP A 82 -0.40 15.53 -15.17
CA ASP A 82 0.59 16.55 -14.82
C ASP A 82 1.94 15.89 -14.52
N PRO A 83 2.93 16.00 -15.41
CA PRO A 83 4.23 15.36 -15.24
C PRO A 83 5.11 16.02 -14.17
N THR A 84 4.75 17.23 -13.74
CA THR A 84 5.55 18.04 -12.82
C THR A 84 5.26 17.76 -11.35
N VAL A 85 4.16 17.07 -11.06
CA VAL A 85 3.78 16.80 -9.67
C VAL A 85 4.71 15.82 -8.99
N TRP A 86 5.00 16.14 -7.74
CA TRP A 86 5.62 15.21 -6.82
C TRP A 86 4.56 14.36 -6.11
N LEU A 87 4.80 13.05 -6.08
CA LEU A 87 3.83 12.08 -5.57
C LEU A 87 4.27 11.55 -4.20
N VAL A 88 3.36 11.61 -3.25
CA VAL A 88 3.56 11.16 -1.87
C VAL A 88 2.53 10.07 -1.57
N PRO A 89 2.97 8.80 -1.40
CA PRO A 89 2.07 7.72 -1.01
C PRO A 89 1.63 7.95 0.44
N ALA A 90 0.33 7.90 0.70
CA ALA A 90 -0.24 8.26 1.99
C ALA A 90 -1.40 7.32 2.40
N ALA A 91 -1.84 7.46 3.63
CA ALA A 91 -3.09 6.91 4.14
C ALA A 91 -3.90 8.04 4.79
N PRO A 92 -5.21 8.13 4.53
CA PRO A 92 -6.04 9.17 5.14
C PRO A 92 -6.30 8.83 6.62
N THR A 93 -6.28 9.84 7.48
CA THR A 93 -6.70 9.69 8.88
C THR A 93 -8.24 9.65 8.98
N ALA A 94 -8.78 9.49 10.19
CA ALA A 94 -10.22 9.51 10.38
C ALA A 94 -10.81 10.89 10.03
N GLU A 95 -10.14 11.96 10.43
CA GLU A 95 -10.59 13.34 10.19
C GLU A 95 -10.67 13.65 8.70
N LEU A 96 -9.69 13.19 7.90
CA LEU A 96 -9.73 13.37 6.45
C LEU A 96 -10.83 12.53 5.79
N ARG A 97 -11.13 11.34 6.32
CA ARG A 97 -12.24 10.52 5.82
C ARG A 97 -13.57 11.22 6.05
N ASP A 98 -13.77 11.78 7.23
CA ASP A 98 -14.99 12.51 7.58
C ASP A 98 -15.15 13.75 6.70
N ALA A 99 -14.06 14.52 6.50
CA ALA A 99 -14.08 15.69 5.62
C ALA A 99 -14.40 15.36 4.16
N VAL A 100 -13.91 14.22 3.64
CA VAL A 100 -14.25 13.79 2.28
C VAL A 100 -15.67 13.23 2.22
N ALA A 101 -16.14 12.51 3.24
CA ALA A 101 -17.49 11.98 3.28
C ALA A 101 -18.55 13.10 3.30
N GLU A 102 -18.27 14.23 3.94
CA GLU A 102 -19.14 15.41 3.92
C GLU A 102 -19.30 15.99 2.51
N VAL A 103 -18.20 16.05 1.74
CA VAL A 103 -18.18 16.68 0.40
C VAL A 103 -18.57 15.69 -0.70
N ARG A 104 -18.25 14.41 -0.53
CA ARG A 104 -18.40 13.32 -1.51
C ARG A 104 -18.91 12.04 -0.80
N PRO A 105 -20.16 12.04 -0.33
CA PRO A 105 -20.72 10.91 0.45
C PRO A 105 -20.77 9.60 -0.33
N GLU A 106 -20.76 9.65 -1.67
CA GLU A 106 -20.74 8.48 -2.54
C GLU A 106 -19.38 7.77 -2.61
N VAL A 107 -18.30 8.38 -2.11
CA VAL A 107 -16.94 7.83 -2.19
C VAL A 107 -16.52 7.19 -0.87
N THR A 108 -16.24 5.89 -0.92
CA THR A 108 -15.57 5.21 0.21
C THR A 108 -14.06 5.22 0.01
N LEU A 109 -13.37 6.14 0.69
CA LEU A 109 -11.92 6.25 0.67
C LEU A 109 -11.25 4.92 1.05
N SER A 110 -10.31 4.44 0.24
CA SER A 110 -9.47 3.30 0.63
C SER A 110 -8.45 3.68 1.70
N GLU A 111 -7.73 2.67 2.20
CA GLU A 111 -6.56 2.88 3.07
C GLU A 111 -5.35 3.48 2.33
N HIS A 112 -5.36 3.50 0.99
CA HIS A 112 -4.19 3.82 0.18
C HIS A 112 -4.53 4.97 -0.78
N VAL A 113 -4.07 6.16 -0.43
CA VAL A 113 -4.23 7.36 -1.26
C VAL A 113 -2.86 7.88 -1.70
N THR A 114 -2.83 8.69 -2.75
CA THR A 114 -1.61 9.39 -3.17
C THR A 114 -1.89 10.87 -3.22
N TRP A 115 -1.05 11.65 -2.56
CA TRP A 115 -1.03 13.09 -2.70
C TRP A 115 -0.10 13.48 -3.85
N ALA A 116 -0.59 14.35 -4.72
CA ALA A 116 0.15 14.96 -5.80
C ALA A 116 0.30 16.44 -5.51
N PHE A 117 1.53 16.88 -5.31
CA PHE A 117 1.92 18.26 -5.04
C PHE A 117 2.52 18.85 -6.31
N GLY A 118 1.80 19.79 -6.92
CA GLY A 118 2.23 20.53 -8.11
C GLY A 118 2.56 21.97 -7.77
N ALA A 119 2.98 22.74 -8.78
CA ALA A 119 3.37 24.13 -8.58
C ALA A 119 2.25 25.05 -8.05
N THR A 120 0.98 24.72 -8.28
CA THR A 120 -0.16 25.58 -7.94
C THR A 120 -1.14 24.97 -6.93
N GLU A 121 -1.11 23.65 -6.76
CA GLU A 121 -2.08 22.94 -5.93
C GLU A 121 -1.54 21.62 -5.37
N ALA A 122 -2.04 21.30 -4.19
CA ALA A 122 -1.99 19.97 -3.59
C ALA A 122 -3.28 19.22 -3.92
N SER A 123 -3.17 17.98 -4.38
CA SER A 123 -4.35 17.19 -4.70
C SER A 123 -4.25 15.75 -4.25
N MET A 124 -5.35 15.23 -3.73
CA MET A 124 -5.47 13.85 -3.30
C MET A 124 -6.11 13.01 -4.39
N TRP A 125 -5.48 11.88 -4.69
CA TRP A 125 -5.89 10.93 -5.69
C TRP A 125 -6.06 9.55 -5.11
N GLU A 126 -7.02 8.83 -5.66
CA GLU A 126 -7.29 7.43 -5.37
C GLU A 126 -7.41 6.64 -6.68
N LEU A 127 -7.02 5.37 -6.63
CA LEU A 127 -7.26 4.43 -7.72
C LEU A 127 -8.49 3.58 -7.41
N GLU A 128 -9.60 3.86 -8.09
CA GLU A 128 -10.81 3.06 -8.01
C GLU A 128 -10.85 2.07 -9.20
N GLY A 129 -10.51 0.82 -8.94
CA GLY A 129 -10.37 -0.22 -9.97
C GLY A 129 -9.26 0.09 -10.97
N ARG A 130 -9.60 0.73 -12.10
CA ARG A 130 -8.66 1.18 -13.15
C ARG A 130 -8.73 2.68 -13.42
N ARG A 131 -9.49 3.44 -12.64
CA ARG A 131 -9.68 4.88 -12.82
C ARG A 131 -8.96 5.62 -11.69
N ALA A 132 -8.12 6.57 -12.05
CA ALA A 132 -7.54 7.52 -11.10
C ALA A 132 -8.54 8.65 -10.90
N THR A 133 -9.05 8.79 -9.68
CA THR A 133 -10.04 9.80 -9.33
C THR A 133 -9.40 10.84 -8.42
N ARG A 134 -9.56 12.12 -8.77
CA ARG A 134 -9.13 13.25 -7.96
C ARG A 134 -10.22 13.58 -6.95
N LEU A 135 -9.93 13.42 -5.67
CA LEU A 135 -10.91 13.53 -4.59
C LEU A 135 -10.90 14.88 -3.89
N LEU A 136 -9.71 15.45 -3.69
CA LEU A 136 -9.53 16.74 -3.04
C LEU A 136 -8.49 17.56 -3.80
N VAL A 137 -8.74 18.86 -3.95
CA VAL A 137 -7.81 19.81 -4.56
C VAL A 137 -7.76 21.04 -3.69
N VAL A 138 -6.55 21.42 -3.29
CA VAL A 138 -6.26 22.57 -2.44
C VAL A 138 -5.22 23.42 -3.15
N ARG A 139 -5.62 24.60 -3.63
CA ARG A 139 -4.67 25.57 -4.20
C ARG A 139 -3.75 26.11 -3.12
N TRP A 140 -2.47 26.33 -3.43
CA TRP A 140 -1.50 26.88 -2.47
C TRP A 140 -1.92 28.23 -1.91
N SER A 141 -2.59 29.06 -2.72
CA SER A 141 -3.15 30.35 -2.29
C SER A 141 -4.19 30.25 -1.17
N ARG A 142 -4.76 29.06 -0.96
CA ARG A 142 -5.73 28.79 0.11
C ARG A 142 -5.12 28.02 1.27
N VAL A 143 -3.86 27.60 1.17
CA VAL A 143 -3.16 26.93 2.26
C VAL A 143 -2.70 27.98 3.26
N VAL A 144 -3.14 27.82 4.51
CA VAL A 144 -2.83 28.69 5.63
C VAL A 144 -1.52 28.27 6.29
N HIS A 145 -1.33 26.97 6.53
CA HIS A 145 -0.09 26.39 7.03
C HIS A 145 -0.08 24.86 6.88
N ILE A 146 1.11 24.27 7.02
CA ILE A 146 1.34 22.83 7.02
C ILE A 146 2.02 22.47 8.34
N ALA A 147 1.46 21.51 9.07
CA ALA A 147 1.95 21.09 10.38
C ALA A 147 2.23 19.58 10.43
N LEU A 148 3.00 19.19 11.45
CA LEU A 148 3.25 17.80 11.82
C LEU A 148 2.57 17.48 13.13
N GLU A 149 1.80 16.41 13.15
CA GLU A 149 1.06 15.95 14.32
C GLU A 149 1.48 14.51 14.67
N ASP A 150 1.80 14.27 15.94
CA ASP A 150 2.17 12.94 16.39
C ASP A 150 0.92 12.10 16.67
N VAL A 151 0.72 11.04 15.89
CA VAL A 151 -0.48 10.20 15.98
C VAL A 151 -0.20 9.02 16.90
N HIS A 152 -0.94 8.97 18.00
CA HIS A 152 -0.87 7.88 18.97
C HIS A 152 -1.86 6.79 18.58
N GLY A 153 -1.43 5.52 18.56
CA GLY A 153 -2.34 4.37 18.38
C GLY A 153 -2.46 3.79 16.97
N THR A 154 -1.81 4.36 15.95
CA THR A 154 -1.68 3.67 14.66
C THR A 154 -0.72 2.47 14.77
N ARG A 155 -0.98 1.38 14.05
CA ARG A 155 -0.17 0.13 14.08
C ARG A 155 1.29 0.39 13.66
N GLY A 156 2.12 0.80 14.62
CA GLY A 156 3.57 1.01 14.46
C GLY A 156 4.07 2.18 15.30
N ARG A 157 5.20 1.99 16.00
CA ARG A 157 5.89 3.02 16.80
C ARG A 157 6.03 4.33 15.99
N GLY A 158 5.46 5.42 16.52
CA GLY A 158 5.79 6.80 16.17
C GLY A 158 5.35 7.28 14.77
N ALA A 159 4.14 6.96 14.32
CA ALA A 159 3.61 7.55 13.09
C ALA A 159 3.32 9.04 13.28
N CYS A 160 3.64 9.86 12.27
CA CYS A 160 3.39 11.30 12.29
C CYS A 160 2.52 11.67 11.07
N ALA A 161 1.45 12.41 11.32
CA ALA A 161 0.56 12.93 10.31
C ALA A 161 1.04 14.29 9.82
N VAL A 162 0.83 14.54 8.54
CA VAL A 162 0.95 15.87 7.94
C VAL A 162 -0.46 16.47 7.91
N ALA A 163 -0.61 17.65 8.48
CA ALA A 163 -1.85 18.42 8.47
C ALA A 163 -1.72 19.60 7.51
N ILE A 164 -2.56 19.66 6.48
CA ILE A 164 -2.67 20.81 5.59
C ILE A 164 -3.89 21.61 6.03
N HIS A 165 -3.66 22.79 6.59
CA HIS A 165 -4.72 23.72 6.96
C HIS A 165 -5.00 24.64 5.77
N TYR A 166 -6.25 24.70 5.34
CA TYR A 166 -6.65 25.45 4.16
C TYR A 166 -8.04 26.08 4.31
N VAL A 167 -8.33 27.03 3.44
CA VAL A 167 -9.63 27.67 3.34
C VAL A 167 -10.42 27.02 2.20
N ARG A 168 -11.65 26.58 2.49
CA ARG A 168 -12.56 25.98 1.52
C ARG A 168 -13.13 27.04 0.54
N PRO A 169 -13.83 26.64 -0.54
CA PRO A 169 -14.49 27.59 -1.44
C PRO A 169 -15.57 28.47 -0.82
N ASP A 170 -16.16 28.05 0.30
CA ASP A 170 -17.12 28.79 1.12
C ASP A 170 -16.44 29.65 2.21
N ASP A 171 -15.12 29.88 2.10
CA ASP A 171 -14.28 30.62 3.06
C ASP A 171 -14.21 30.05 4.48
N ALA A 172 -14.75 28.85 4.70
CA ALA A 172 -14.62 28.13 5.96
C ALA A 172 -13.23 27.48 6.11
N PRO A 173 -12.64 27.47 7.33
CA PRO A 173 -11.40 26.76 7.58
C PRO A 173 -11.62 25.24 7.53
N ALA A 174 -10.66 24.51 6.95
CA ALA A 174 -10.63 23.05 6.91
C ALA A 174 -9.21 22.52 7.08
N VAL A 175 -9.11 21.24 7.44
CA VAL A 175 -7.83 20.56 7.63
C VAL A 175 -7.86 19.21 6.93
N ALA A 176 -6.82 18.93 6.15
CA ALA A 176 -6.60 17.63 5.55
C ALA A 176 -5.39 16.96 6.20
N THR A 177 -5.64 15.92 7.00
CA THR A 177 -4.63 15.16 7.74
C THR A 177 -4.36 13.80 7.10
N PHE A 178 -3.08 13.46 6.92
CA PHE A 178 -2.71 12.17 6.31
C PHE A 178 -1.38 11.65 6.84
N LEU A 179 -1.25 10.31 6.86
CA LEU A 179 -0.03 9.61 7.23
C LEU A 179 0.80 9.30 6.00
N VAL A 180 2.07 9.69 6.00
CA VAL A 180 2.98 9.44 4.88
C VAL A 180 3.50 8.01 4.94
N ARG A 181 3.39 7.27 3.84
CA ARG A 181 3.91 5.91 3.73
C ARG A 181 5.37 5.94 3.33
N SER A 182 6.14 5.01 3.87
CA SER A 182 7.59 4.91 3.61
C SER A 182 7.97 4.66 2.15
N ALA A 183 7.06 4.04 1.38
CA ALA A 183 7.21 3.78 -0.05
C ALA A 183 5.85 3.35 -0.65
N PRO A 184 5.69 3.40 -1.98
CA PRO A 184 4.61 2.71 -2.69
C PRO A 184 4.51 1.22 -2.27
N GLY A 185 3.29 0.74 -2.06
CA GLY A 185 2.95 -0.60 -1.58
C GLY A 185 3.32 -0.91 -0.12
N SER A 186 3.97 0.01 0.61
CA SER A 186 4.35 -0.17 2.02
C SER A 186 3.16 -0.04 2.97
N ARG A 187 3.14 -0.84 4.04
CA ARG A 187 2.21 -0.67 5.18
C ARG A 187 2.82 0.15 6.33
N ARG A 188 4.10 0.53 6.20
CA ARG A 188 4.81 1.28 7.25
C ARG A 188 4.70 2.77 6.97
N PHE A 189 4.29 3.52 7.97
CA PHE A 189 4.27 4.98 7.95
C PHE A 189 5.64 5.56 8.31
N LEU A 190 5.90 6.77 7.84
CA LEU A 190 7.01 7.58 8.30
C LEU A 190 6.67 8.16 9.67
N GLY A 191 7.67 8.14 10.56
CA GLY A 191 7.64 8.90 11.79
C GLY A 191 8.43 10.20 11.68
N ARG A 192 8.52 10.93 12.80
CA ARG A 192 9.42 12.07 12.96
C ARG A 192 10.83 11.72 12.50
N GLY A 193 11.46 12.64 11.77
CA GLY A 193 12.84 12.48 11.31
C GLY A 193 13.08 13.13 9.95
N PRO A 194 14.34 13.06 9.45
CA PRO A 194 14.83 13.92 8.38
C PRO A 194 14.10 13.74 7.05
N ARG A 195 13.48 12.58 6.80
CA ARG A 195 12.69 12.36 5.58
C ARG A 195 11.37 13.12 5.62
N LEU A 196 10.69 13.11 6.76
CA LEU A 196 9.43 13.80 6.95
C LEU A 196 9.65 15.32 7.04
N ASP A 197 10.70 15.74 7.74
CA ASP A 197 11.06 17.15 7.86
C ASP A 197 11.41 17.77 6.50
N ARG A 198 12.13 17.04 5.63
CA ARG A 198 12.39 17.47 4.25
C ARG A 198 11.11 17.57 3.44
N LEU A 199 10.24 16.57 3.52
CA LEU A 199 8.94 16.59 2.85
C LEU A 199 8.15 17.85 3.24
N VAL A 200 8.02 18.15 4.53
CA VAL A 200 7.32 19.36 4.99
C VAL A 200 8.03 20.63 4.53
N ALA A 201 9.36 20.68 4.59
CA ALA A 201 10.12 21.83 4.11
C ALA A 201 9.92 22.08 2.60
N ASP A 202 9.87 21.02 1.81
CA ASP A 202 9.63 21.10 0.36
C ASP A 202 8.19 21.57 0.07
N LEU A 203 7.19 21.05 0.80
CA LEU A 203 5.79 21.52 0.70
C LEU A 203 5.65 22.99 1.09
N ALA A 204 6.32 23.40 2.18
CA ALA A 204 6.32 24.79 2.61
C ALA A 204 7.01 25.71 1.59
N ARG A 205 8.04 25.22 0.88
CA ARG A 205 8.71 25.97 -0.18
C ARG A 205 7.81 26.16 -1.39
N GLU A 206 7.07 25.14 -1.83
CA GLU A 206 6.13 25.25 -2.95
C GLU A 206 5.07 26.34 -2.71
N ARG A 207 4.58 26.47 -1.48
CA ARG A 207 3.67 27.56 -1.09
C ARG A 207 4.25 28.96 -1.35
N ILE A 208 5.55 29.16 -1.14
CA ILE A 208 6.19 30.50 -1.20
C ILE A 208 6.35 30.99 -2.64
N VAL A 209 6.36 30.09 -3.62
CA VAL A 209 6.61 30.41 -5.03
C VAL A 209 5.33 30.82 -5.77
N ALA A 210 4.15 30.66 -5.16
CA ALA A 210 2.85 30.93 -5.77
C ALA A 210 2.25 32.29 -5.36
#